data_AF-A0A8J1UHW3-F1
#
_entry.id   AF-A0A8J1UHW3-F1
#
_cell.length_a   1.000
_cell.length_b   1.000
_cell.length_c   1.000
_cell.angle_alpha   90.00
_cell.angle_beta   90.00
_cell.angle_gamma   90.00
#
_symmetry.space_group_name_H-M   'P 1'
#
loop_
_entity.id
_entity.type
_entity.pdbx_description
1 polymer ?
#
loop_
_entity_poly.entity_id
_entity_poly.type
_entity_poly.pdbx_seq_one_letter_code
_entity_poly.pdbx_strand_id
1 'polypeptide(L)'
;MAEHSGVFWVDASIRLKGNNTDRLWEKLQIGKGMVFFASAFAHSNFATTRAGMYDYLPTDKEKMKDLGSIGATAMLLYNTKFVYEHYIKWWVLCALNRYCIAPDGSRKYCDPYDTYEEKYHFYRNCHRFDQA
;
A
#
# COMPACT_ATOMS: atom_id res chain seq x y z
N MET A 1 -7.59 16.32 1.08
CA MET A 1 -7.88 16.45 -0.36
C MET A 1 -9.04 17.39 -0.66
N ALA A 2 -9.89 17.79 0.30
CA ALA A 2 -10.98 18.73 0.02
C ALA A 2 -10.50 20.11 -0.49
N GLU A 3 -9.28 20.52 -0.15
CA GLU A 3 -8.70 21.83 -0.48
C GLU A 3 -7.65 21.79 -1.61
N HIS A 4 -7.19 20.60 -2.02
CA HIS A 4 -6.12 20.44 -3.01
C HIS A 4 -6.43 19.32 -4.01
N SER A 5 -6.15 19.58 -5.29
CA SER A 5 -6.40 18.65 -6.39
C SER A 5 -5.55 17.37 -6.32
N GLY A 6 -4.42 17.41 -5.61
CA GLY A 6 -3.59 16.24 -5.36
C GLY A 6 -2.64 16.42 -4.20
N VAL A 7 -2.09 15.30 -3.71
CA VAL A 7 -1.15 15.21 -2.61
C VAL A 7 0.03 14.34 -3.05
N PHE A 8 1.24 14.86 -2.89
CA PHE A 8 2.46 14.07 -3.04
C PHE A 8 2.94 13.63 -1.66
N TRP A 9 2.78 12.34 -1.35
CA TRP A 9 3.31 11.72 -0.14
C TRP A 9 4.69 11.14 -0.40
N VAL A 10 5.65 11.45 0.47
CA VAL A 10 7.04 11.00 0.36
C VAL A 10 7.59 10.75 1.77
N ASP A 11 8.11 9.55 2.00
CA ASP A 11 8.83 9.20 3.23
C ASP A 11 10.14 9.99 3.34
N ALA A 12 10.56 10.30 4.56
CA ALA A 12 11.79 11.03 4.86
C ALA A 12 13.06 10.32 4.34
N SER A 13 12.96 9.02 4.05
CA SER A 13 14.03 8.22 3.46
C SER A 13 14.25 8.47 1.95
N ILE A 14 13.29 9.10 1.26
CA ILE A 14 13.32 9.27 -0.19
C ILE A 14 13.95 10.61 -0.59
N ARG A 15 14.81 10.57 -1.61
CA ARG A 15 15.40 11.76 -2.23
C ARG A 15 14.92 11.90 -3.66
N LEU A 16 14.21 12.98 -3.95
CA LEU A 16 13.81 13.34 -5.31
C LEU A 16 15.03 13.91 -6.05
N LYS A 17 15.35 13.34 -7.22
CA LYS A 17 16.45 13.81 -8.07
C LYS A 17 15.89 14.15 -9.44
N GLY A 18 16.24 15.34 -9.93
CA GLY A 18 15.79 15.83 -11.24
C GLY A 18 14.46 16.58 -11.20
N ASN A 19 14.09 17.15 -12.35
CA ASN A 19 12.91 17.98 -12.56
C ASN A 19 12.05 17.52 -13.74
N ASN A 20 12.40 16.39 -14.38
CA ASN A 20 11.61 15.86 -15.49
C ASN A 20 10.37 15.14 -14.93
N THR A 21 9.20 15.66 -15.30
CA THR A 21 7.89 15.11 -14.90
C THR A 21 7.05 14.69 -16.10
N ASP A 22 7.65 14.62 -17.30
CA ASP A 22 6.92 14.52 -18.57
C ASP A 22 6.02 13.27 -18.63
N ARG A 23 6.50 12.16 -18.07
CA ARG A 23 5.76 10.88 -18.02
C ARG A 23 4.79 10.75 -16.85
N LEU A 24 4.81 11.67 -15.90
CA LEU A 24 4.02 11.56 -14.68
C LEU A 24 2.52 11.68 -14.98
N TRP A 25 2.16 12.60 -15.88
CA TRP A 25 0.77 12.79 -16.28
C TRP A 25 0.17 11.56 -16.96
N GLU A 26 0.93 10.93 -17.86
CA GLU A 26 0.53 9.68 -18.50
C GLU A 26 0.29 8.58 -17.46
N LYS A 27 1.21 8.41 -16.50
CA LYS A 27 1.07 7.44 -15.42
C LYS A 27 -0.12 7.72 -14.52
N LEU A 28 -0.39 9.00 -14.21
CA LEU A 28 -1.58 9.40 -13.45
C LEU A 28 -2.87 9.06 -14.18
N GLN A 29 -2.95 9.28 -15.49
CA GLN A 29 -4.13 8.91 -16.28
C GLN A 29 -4.35 7.40 -16.29
N ILE A 30 -3.31 6.62 -16.55
CA ILE A 30 -3.36 5.14 -16.51
C ILE A 30 -3.77 4.66 -15.10
N GLY A 31 -3.21 5.25 -14.06
CA GLY A 31 -3.49 4.93 -12.66
C GLY A 31 -4.76 5.58 -12.10
N LYS A 32 -5.59 6.22 -12.93
CA LYS A 32 -6.85 6.88 -12.53
C LYS A 32 -6.68 7.90 -11.39
N GLY A 33 -5.53 8.56 -11.35
CA GLY A 33 -5.15 9.54 -10.34
C GLY A 33 -4.15 9.05 -9.30
N MET A 34 -3.58 7.85 -9.43
CA MET A 34 -2.56 7.33 -8.50
C MET A 34 -1.30 6.89 -9.23
N VAL A 35 -0.15 7.26 -8.67
CA VAL A 35 1.17 6.76 -9.09
C VAL A 35 1.99 6.43 -7.86
N PHE A 36 2.55 5.23 -7.82
CA PHE A 36 3.53 4.82 -6.82
C PHE A 36 4.94 4.88 -7.42
N PHE A 37 5.88 5.40 -6.64
CA PHE A 37 7.30 5.51 -7.00
C PHE A 37 8.12 4.50 -6.19
N ALA A 38 7.74 3.22 -6.28
CA ALA A 38 8.35 2.16 -5.52
C ALA A 38 8.59 0.91 -6.37
N SER A 39 9.60 0.14 -5.99
CA SER A 39 9.86 -1.19 -6.54
C SER A 39 9.03 -2.23 -5.78
N ALA A 40 8.63 -3.29 -6.48
CA ALA A 40 8.02 -4.44 -5.85
C ALA A 40 9.03 -5.18 -4.97
N PHE A 41 8.59 -5.61 -3.79
CA PHE A 41 9.32 -6.52 -2.93
C PHE A 41 9.12 -7.97 -3.38
N ALA A 42 10.09 -8.83 -3.05
CA ALA A 42 10.08 -10.26 -3.39
C ALA A 42 9.21 -11.11 -2.45
N HIS A 43 8.02 -10.61 -2.10
CA HIS A 43 6.98 -11.30 -1.34
C HIS A 43 5.62 -10.68 -1.67
N SER A 44 4.54 -11.44 -1.50
CA SER A 44 3.19 -10.95 -1.80
C SER A 44 2.63 -10.06 -0.69
N ASN A 45 1.64 -9.22 -1.04
CA ASN A 45 0.85 -8.53 -0.02
C ASN A 45 0.09 -9.51 0.87
N PHE A 46 -0.33 -10.66 0.35
CA PHE A 46 -0.99 -11.69 1.15
C PHE A 46 -0.08 -12.18 2.29
N ALA A 47 1.19 -12.47 1.99
CA ALA A 47 2.15 -13.02 2.94
C ALA A 47 2.44 -12.06 4.11
N THR A 48 2.31 -10.74 3.89
CA THR A 48 2.54 -9.69 4.89
C THR A 48 1.26 -8.98 5.34
N THR A 49 0.08 -9.54 5.02
CA THR A 49 -1.21 -9.03 5.47
C THR A 49 -1.82 -9.90 6.54
N ARG A 50 -1.94 -9.35 7.76
CA ARG A 50 -2.60 -10.04 8.87
C ARG A 50 -4.05 -10.35 8.50
N ALA A 51 -4.50 -11.57 8.76
CA ALA A 51 -5.82 -12.04 8.33
C ALA A 51 -6.99 -11.13 8.76
N GLY A 52 -6.94 -10.53 9.96
CA GLY A 52 -7.98 -9.61 10.44
C GLY A 52 -8.08 -8.30 9.65
N MET A 53 -7.08 -7.93 8.84
CA MET A 53 -7.14 -6.74 7.99
C MET A 53 -8.14 -6.87 6.86
N TYR A 54 -8.47 -8.10 6.48
CA TYR A 54 -9.46 -8.37 5.44
C TYR A 54 -10.89 -8.04 5.87
N ASP A 55 -11.12 -7.81 7.15
CA ASP A 55 -12.41 -7.34 7.66
C ASP A 55 -12.59 -5.82 7.43
N TYR A 56 -11.49 -5.10 7.16
CA TYR A 56 -11.46 -3.65 6.96
C TYR A 56 -11.15 -3.23 5.53
N LEU A 57 -10.30 -3.98 4.83
CA LEU A 57 -9.82 -3.64 3.49
C LEU A 57 -10.59 -4.43 2.42
N PRO A 58 -11.34 -3.77 1.51
CA PRO A 58 -12.09 -4.45 0.47
C PRO A 58 -11.14 -4.90 -0.66
N THR A 59 -10.52 -6.07 -0.47
CA THR A 59 -9.55 -6.65 -1.42
C THR A 59 -9.86 -8.11 -1.71
N ASP A 60 -9.27 -8.62 -2.79
CA ASP A 60 -9.34 -10.02 -3.20
C ASP A 60 -8.08 -10.75 -2.73
N LYS A 61 -8.24 -11.59 -1.68
CA LYS A 61 -7.13 -12.28 -1.01
C LYS A 61 -6.34 -13.17 -1.96
N GLU A 62 -7.01 -13.80 -2.92
CA GLU A 62 -6.35 -14.70 -3.86
C GLU A 62 -5.51 -13.92 -4.85
N LYS A 63 -6.04 -12.80 -5.39
CA LYS A 63 -5.24 -11.93 -6.27
C LYS A 63 -4.05 -11.29 -5.56
N MET A 64 -4.14 -11.08 -4.24
CA MET A 64 -3.01 -10.55 -3.49
C MET A 64 -1.85 -11.54 -3.31
N LYS A 65 -2.05 -12.82 -3.62
CA LYS A 65 -0.97 -13.81 -3.67
C LYS A 65 -0.11 -13.64 -4.92
N ASP A 66 -0.69 -13.18 -6.02
CA ASP A 66 0.00 -13.05 -7.31
C ASP A 66 0.81 -11.75 -7.44
N LEU A 67 0.57 -10.79 -6.55
CA LEU A 67 1.15 -9.45 -6.63
C LEU A 67 2.26 -9.28 -5.59
N GLY A 68 3.46 -9.00 -6.08
CA GLY A 68 4.56 -8.53 -5.24
C GLY A 68 4.17 -7.25 -4.51
N SER A 69 4.48 -7.17 -3.22
CA SER A 69 4.15 -6.03 -2.38
C SER A 69 4.86 -4.78 -2.90
N ILE A 70 4.18 -3.63 -2.93
CA ILE A 70 4.76 -2.35 -3.35
C ILE A 70 4.84 -1.46 -2.12
N GLY A 71 6.00 -0.85 -1.89
CA GLY A 71 6.15 0.10 -0.78
C GLY A 71 5.33 1.37 -0.97
N ALA A 72 4.65 1.80 0.09
CA ALA A 72 3.98 3.10 0.19
C ALA A 72 4.95 4.29 0.42
N THR A 73 6.21 4.19 -0.01
CA THR A 73 7.29 5.13 0.35
C THR A 73 7.22 6.46 -0.38
N ALA A 74 6.69 6.49 -1.61
CA ALA A 74 6.43 7.70 -2.34
C ALA A 74 5.26 7.47 -3.30
N MET A 75 4.25 8.33 -3.23
CA MET A 75 3.06 8.24 -4.09
C MET A 75 2.44 9.60 -4.36
N LEU A 76 1.98 9.80 -5.58
CA LEU A 76 1.19 10.95 -5.98
C LEU A 76 -0.27 10.53 -6.15
N LEU A 77 -1.16 11.23 -5.44
CA LEU A 77 -2.58 10.93 -5.36
C LEU A 77 -3.36 12.17 -5.80
N TYR A 78 -4.23 12.03 -6.79
CA TYR A 78 -5.17 13.06 -7.22
C TYR A 78 -6.54 12.80 -6.63
N ASN A 79 -7.25 13.89 -6.33
CA ASN A 79 -8.61 13.84 -5.81
C ASN A 79 -9.59 13.46 -6.93
N THR A 80 -9.56 12.20 -7.34
CA THR A 80 -10.55 11.61 -8.24
C THR A 80 -11.53 10.77 -7.43
N LYS A 81 -12.76 10.61 -7.94
CA LYS A 81 -13.75 9.72 -7.34
C LYS A 81 -13.20 8.31 -7.12
N PHE A 82 -12.44 7.80 -8.10
CA PHE A 82 -11.81 6.49 -8.01
C PHE A 82 -10.83 6.38 -6.85
N VAL A 83 -9.91 7.34 -6.70
CA VAL A 83 -8.93 7.36 -5.59
C VAL A 83 -9.63 7.44 -4.24
N TYR A 84 -10.66 8.29 -4.14
CA TYR A 84 -11.41 8.46 -2.91
C TYR A 84 -12.18 7.18 -2.50
N GLU A 85 -12.99 6.63 -3.40
CA GLU A 85 -13.89 5.52 -3.10
C GLU A 85 -13.17 4.19 -2.89
N HIS A 86 -12.06 3.96 -3.59
CA HIS A 86 -11.34 2.69 -3.56
C HIS A 86 -10.12 2.67 -2.64
N TYR A 87 -9.56 3.82 -2.25
CA TYR A 87 -8.34 3.87 -1.43
C TYR A 87 -8.51 4.75 -0.20
N ILE A 88 -8.68 6.06 -0.39
CA ILE A 88 -8.57 7.04 0.71
C ILE A 88 -9.64 6.81 1.77
N LYS A 89 -10.87 6.51 1.37
CA LYS A 89 -11.95 6.18 2.32
C LYS A 89 -11.53 5.04 3.26
N TRP A 90 -10.96 3.97 2.72
CA TRP A 90 -10.60 2.78 3.50
C TRP A 90 -9.38 3.02 4.37
N TRP A 91 -8.38 3.74 3.86
CA TRP A 91 -7.22 4.17 4.68
C TRP A 91 -7.64 5.04 5.86
N VAL A 92 -8.53 6.01 5.64
CA VAL A 92 -9.04 6.88 6.72
C VAL A 92 -9.87 6.06 7.72
N LEU A 93 -10.76 5.19 7.26
CA LEU A 93 -11.55 4.33 8.15
C LEU A 93 -10.65 3.42 8.99
N CYS A 94 -9.59 2.87 8.41
CA CYS A 94 -8.60 2.06 9.13
C CYS A 94 -7.84 2.89 10.17
N ALA A 95 -7.35 4.08 9.79
CA ALA A 95 -6.62 4.98 10.67
C ALA A 95 -7.44 5.43 11.89
N LEU A 96 -8.77 5.55 11.73
CA LEU A 96 -9.69 5.91 12.80
C LEU A 96 -10.10 4.72 13.70
N ASN A 97 -9.72 3.49 13.36
CA ASN A 97 -10.02 2.30 14.14
C ASN A 97 -8.74 1.69 14.72
N ARG A 98 -8.59 1.72 16.05
CA ARG A 98 -7.42 1.17 16.75
C ARG A 98 -7.13 -0.30 16.42
N TYR A 99 -8.17 -1.09 16.17
CA TYR A 99 -8.02 -2.51 15.84
C TYR A 99 -7.62 -2.75 14.38
N CYS A 100 -7.67 -1.72 13.54
CA CYS A 100 -7.15 -1.75 12.18
C CYS A 100 -5.73 -1.17 12.14
N ILE A 101 -5.53 0.06 12.59
CA ILE A 101 -4.22 0.74 12.45
C ILE A 101 -3.15 0.23 13.44
N ALA A 102 -3.54 -0.33 14.59
CA ALA A 102 -2.62 -0.78 15.62
C ALA A 102 -3.20 -1.93 16.48
N PRO A 103 -3.60 -3.07 15.87
CA PRO A 103 -4.13 -4.19 16.64
C PRO A 103 -3.10 -4.80 17.59
N ASP A 104 -3.59 -5.37 18.69
CA ASP A 104 -2.78 -6.08 19.67
C ASP A 104 -2.00 -7.24 19.03
N GLY A 105 -0.73 -7.38 19.43
CA GLY A 105 0.18 -8.38 18.88
C GLY A 105 0.72 -8.04 17.49
N SER A 106 0.65 -6.77 17.06
CA SER A 106 1.27 -6.31 15.81
C SER A 106 2.79 -6.53 15.82
N ARG A 107 3.32 -7.01 14.69
CA ARG A 107 4.75 -7.30 14.50
C ARG A 107 5.23 -6.65 13.20
N LYS A 108 6.28 -5.86 13.28
CA LYS A 108 6.92 -5.21 12.12
C LYS A 108 7.75 -6.17 11.28
N TYR A 109 8.40 -7.15 11.91
CA TYR A 109 9.32 -8.08 11.27
C TYR A 109 8.67 -9.45 11.10
N CYS A 110 8.78 -9.98 9.89
CA CYS A 110 8.23 -11.25 9.46
C CYS A 110 9.12 -12.42 9.87
N ASP A 111 8.52 -13.59 9.98
CA ASP A 111 9.26 -14.82 10.18
C ASP A 111 10.04 -15.18 8.89
N PRO A 112 11.30 -15.66 8.98
CA PRO A 112 12.18 -15.93 7.84
C PRO A 112 11.59 -16.97 6.88
N TYR A 113 11.69 -16.75 5.57
CA TYR A 113 11.19 -17.64 4.53
C TYR A 113 12.31 -18.02 3.55
N ASP A 114 12.24 -19.23 2.99
CA ASP A 114 13.26 -19.73 2.05
C ASP A 114 12.66 -20.18 0.71
N THR A 115 11.36 -20.45 0.67
CA THR A 115 10.68 -20.98 -0.53
C THR A 115 9.80 -19.93 -1.23
N TYR A 116 9.43 -20.21 -2.47
CA TYR A 116 8.45 -19.39 -3.21
C TYR A 116 7.08 -19.40 -2.53
N GLU A 117 6.60 -20.57 -2.12
CA GLU A 117 5.31 -20.72 -1.45
C GLU A 117 5.23 -19.88 -0.17
N GLU A 118 6.30 -19.84 0.62
CA GLU A 118 6.35 -18.99 1.81
C GLU A 118 6.34 -17.50 1.52
N LYS A 119 6.93 -17.08 0.40
CA LYS A 119 6.98 -15.67 0.00
C LYS A 119 5.62 -15.16 -0.46
N TYR A 120 4.78 -16.02 -1.03
CA TYR A 120 3.57 -15.57 -1.74
C TYR A 120 2.27 -16.12 -1.16
N HIS A 121 2.26 -17.34 -0.61
CA HIS A 121 1.04 -18.08 -0.27
C HIS A 121 0.83 -18.32 1.22
N PHE A 122 1.83 -18.07 2.07
CA PHE A 122 1.73 -18.23 3.51
C PHE A 122 1.93 -16.92 4.26
N TYR A 123 1.05 -16.65 5.22
CA TYR A 123 1.18 -15.50 6.11
C TYR A 123 2.43 -15.64 7.00
N ARG A 124 3.24 -14.57 7.06
CA ARG A 124 4.57 -14.57 7.71
C ARG A 124 4.60 -13.88 9.07
N ASN A 125 3.45 -13.85 9.77
CA ASN A 125 3.31 -13.33 11.14
C ASN A 125 3.79 -11.88 11.34
N CYS A 126 3.61 -11.05 10.33
CA CYS A 126 3.92 -9.63 10.36
C CYS A 126 2.90 -8.83 9.54
N HIS A 127 2.80 -7.55 9.85
CA HIS A 127 2.10 -6.59 9.01
C HIS A 127 2.54 -5.17 9.39
N ARG A 128 2.76 -4.31 8.39
CA ARG A 128 3.06 -2.89 8.61
C ARG A 128 1.79 -2.07 8.37
N PHE A 129 1.04 -1.84 9.44
CA PHE A 129 -0.29 -1.22 9.39
C PHE A 129 -0.28 0.23 8.89
N ASP A 130 0.86 0.91 9.01
CA ASP A 130 1.10 2.26 8.50
C ASP A 130 1.52 2.30 7.02
N GLN A 131 1.78 1.15 6.41
CA GLN A 131 2.28 1.02 5.02
C GLN A 131 1.38 0.20 4.09
N ALA A 132 0.29 -0.40 4.60
CA ALA A 132 -0.54 -1.38 3.88
C ALA A 132 -1.97 -0.87 3.61
#